data_AF-A0A2V7JI34-F1
#
_entry.id   AF-A0A2V7JI34-F1
#
_cell.length_a   1.000
_cell.length_b   1.000
_cell.length_c   1.000
_cell.angle_alpha   90.00
_cell.angle_beta   90.00
_cell.angle_gamma   90.00
#
_symmetry.space_group_name_H-M   'P 1'
#
loop_
_entity.id
_entity.type
_entity.pdbx_description
1 polymer ?
#
loop_
_entity_poly.entity_id
_entity_poly.type
_entity_poly.pdbx_seq_one_letter_code
_entity_poly.pdbx_strand_id
1 'polypeptide(L)'
;MRKIVAAGIVGVIVGISGQYYLGIGAYSLIPWGLVGLAVGAWCERREGLYAGALYGFCLCFTFMVAGYNGTASLISRVPFFAIIGLFGAVCGVALAAVGYFLKITYGGRQPKPKEDAH
;
A
#
# COMPACT_ATOMS: atom_id res chain seq x y z
N MET A 1 3.72 -3.00 15.26
CA MET A 1 2.65 -4.03 15.01
C MET A 1 1.26 -3.47 14.67
N ARG A 2 0.60 -2.64 15.52
CA ARG A 2 -0.75 -2.11 15.22
C ARG A 2 -0.86 -1.42 13.85
N LYS A 3 0.16 -0.65 13.46
CA LYS A 3 0.26 0.05 12.17
C LYS A 3 0.34 -0.92 10.98
N ILE A 4 0.98 -2.07 11.15
CA ILE A 4 1.13 -3.09 10.10
C ILE A 4 -0.23 -3.75 9.83
N VAL A 5 -0.96 -4.10 10.89
CA VAL A 5 -2.33 -4.63 10.76
C VAL A 5 -3.25 -3.62 10.09
N ALA A 6 -3.16 -2.34 10.49
CA ALA A 6 -3.91 -1.27 9.84
C ALA A 6 -3.58 -1.15 8.34
N ALA A 7 -2.30 -1.23 7.95
CA ALA A 7 -1.88 -1.22 6.56
C ALA A 7 -2.45 -2.40 5.76
N GLY A 8 -2.50 -3.60 6.35
CA GLY A 8 -3.15 -4.76 5.76
C GLY A 8 -4.65 -4.55 5.54
N ILE A 9 -5.36 -4.04 6.55
CA ILE A 9 -6.81 -3.74 6.46
C ILE A 9 -7.07 -2.69 5.37
N VAL A 10 -6.27 -1.62 5.33
CA VAL A 10 -6.36 -0.59 4.30
C VAL A 10 -6.13 -1.20 2.91
N GLY A 11 -5.15 -2.10 2.77
CA GLY A 11 -4.90 -2.82 1.52
C GLY A 11 -6.10 -3.64 1.06
N VAL A 12 -6.78 -4.35 1.96
CA VAL A 12 -8.01 -5.11 1.66
C VAL A 12 -9.13 -4.18 1.19
N ILE A 13 -9.38 -3.09 1.92
CA ILE A 13 -10.46 -2.14 1.59
C ILE A 13 -10.21 -1.52 0.22
N VAL A 14 -8.98 -1.06 -0.03
CA VAL A 14 -8.56 -0.42 -1.28
C VAL A 14 -8.56 -1.40 -2.46
N GLY A 15 -8.16 -2.66 -2.23
CA GLY A 15 -8.18 -3.70 -3.26
C GLY A 15 -9.60 -4.10 -3.69
N ILE A 16 -10.54 -4.26 -2.74
CA ILE A 16 -11.94 -4.55 -3.04
C ILE A 16 -12.59 -3.36 -3.77
N SER A 17 -12.36 -2.15 -3.25
CA SER A 17 -12.94 -0.94 -3.85
C SER A 17 -12.37 -0.63 -5.24
N GLY A 18 -11.15 -1.09 -5.53
CA GLY A 18 -10.49 -0.98 -6.84
C GLY A 18 -11.30 -1.52 -8.03
N GLN A 19 -12.17 -2.51 -7.80
CA GLN A 19 -13.04 -3.03 -8.85
C GLN A 19 -14.12 -2.05 -9.31
N TYR A 20 -14.64 -1.25 -8.39
CA TYR A 20 -15.67 -0.26 -8.70
C TYR A 20 -15.10 0.92 -9.50
N TYR A 21 -13.78 1.12 -9.42
CA TYR A 21 -13.03 2.12 -10.19
C TYR A 21 -12.44 1.58 -11.50
N LEU A 22 -12.75 0.33 -11.90
CA LEU A 22 -12.29 -0.24 -13.17
C LEU A 22 -12.74 0.55 -14.40
N GLY A 23 -13.82 1.34 -14.29
CA GLY A 23 -14.23 2.30 -15.33
C GLY A 23 -13.20 3.41 -15.61
N ILE A 24 -12.23 3.61 -14.71
CA ILE A 24 -11.16 4.62 -14.83
C ILE A 24 -9.84 3.99 -15.33
N GLY A 25 -9.78 2.68 -15.58
CA GLY A 25 -8.59 2.01 -16.13
C GLY A 25 -7.32 2.21 -15.29
N ALA A 26 -6.22 2.65 -15.93
CA ALA A 26 -4.90 2.81 -15.32
C ALA A 26 -4.83 3.89 -14.23
N TYR A 27 -5.84 4.77 -14.11
CA TYR A 27 -5.86 5.83 -13.09
C TYR A 27 -6.11 5.31 -11.67
N SER A 28 -6.60 4.07 -11.52
CA SER A 28 -6.76 3.40 -10.22
C SER A 28 -5.42 3.16 -9.49
N LEU A 29 -4.30 3.17 -10.22
CA LEU A 29 -2.95 3.08 -9.66
C LEU A 29 -2.55 4.32 -8.84
N ILE A 30 -3.13 5.49 -9.14
CA ILE A 30 -2.81 6.75 -8.44
C ILE A 30 -3.24 6.70 -6.96
N PRO A 31 -4.51 6.42 -6.62
CA PRO A 31 -4.93 6.31 -5.22
C PRO A 31 -4.22 5.16 -4.49
N TRP A 32 -3.96 4.04 -5.17
CA TRP A 32 -3.21 2.91 -4.58
C TRP A 32 -1.77 3.30 -4.23
N GLY A 33 -1.11 4.04 -5.11
CA GLY A 33 0.24 4.57 -4.90
C GLY A 33 0.28 5.59 -3.76
N LEU A 34 -0.67 6.53 -3.73
CA LEU A 34 -0.79 7.54 -2.67
C LEU A 34 -0.97 6.91 -1.29
N VAL A 35 -1.84 5.90 -1.18
CA VAL A 35 -2.06 5.18 0.08
C VAL A 35 -0.80 4.41 0.47
N GLY A 36 -0.12 3.75 -0.47
CA GLY A 36 1.15 3.05 -0.21
C GLY A 36 2.25 4.00 0.29
N LEU A 37 2.37 5.18 -0.31
CA LEU A 37 3.29 6.24 0.12
C LEU A 37 2.93 6.75 1.53
N ALA A 38 1.64 6.98 1.81
CA ALA A 38 1.17 7.43 3.11
C ALA A 38 1.46 6.39 4.20
N VAL A 39 1.26 5.10 3.92
CA VAL A 39 1.64 3.98 4.81
C VAL A 39 3.14 3.98 5.10
N GLY A 40 3.97 4.19 4.07
CA GLY A 40 5.42 4.33 4.20
C GLY A 40 5.86 5.52 5.05
N ALA A 41 5.22 6.67 4.86
CA ALA A 41 5.49 7.88 5.63
C ALA A 41 5.03 7.77 7.09
N TRP A 42 3.93 7.07 7.39
CA TRP A 42 3.45 6.94 8.77
C TRP A 42 4.32 6.00 9.62
N CYS A 43 4.99 5.03 9.00
CA CYS A 43 5.80 4.03 9.69
C CYS A 43 7.28 4.45 9.85
N GLU A 44 8.00 3.75 10.73
CA GLU A 44 9.46 3.81 10.82
C GLU A 44 10.11 2.95 9.72
N ARG A 45 11.41 3.14 9.43
CA ARG A 45 12.11 2.49 8.30
C ARG A 45 11.83 0.99 8.18
N ARG A 46 11.97 0.23 9.27
CA ARG A 46 11.75 -1.23 9.26
C ARG A 46 10.27 -1.59 9.25
N GLU A 47 9.45 -0.93 10.07
CA GLU A 47 8.00 -1.20 10.11
C GLU A 47 7.32 -0.84 8.78
N GLY A 48 7.78 0.19 8.07
CA GLY A 48 7.24 0.64 6.79
C GLY A 48 7.46 -0.37 5.68
N LEU A 49 8.59 -1.08 5.67
CA LEU A 49 8.84 -2.15 4.69
C LEU A 49 7.84 -3.31 4.88
N TYR A 50 7.65 -3.77 6.11
CA TYR A 50 6.68 -4.83 6.40
C TYR A 50 5.23 -4.38 6.17
N ALA A 51 4.88 -3.15 6.57
CA ALA A 51 3.56 -2.58 6.33
C ALA A 51 3.27 -2.40 4.83
N GLY A 52 4.26 -1.94 4.06
CA GLY A 52 4.18 -1.80 2.60
C GLY A 52 4.04 -3.14 1.89
N ALA A 53 4.84 -4.14 2.30
CA ALA A 53 4.73 -5.51 1.77
C ALA A 53 3.34 -6.09 2.01
N LEU A 54 2.84 -5.99 3.24
CA LEU A 54 1.53 -6.53 3.61
C LEU A 54 0.40 -5.78 2.90
N TYR A 55 0.47 -4.45 2.84
CA TYR A 55 -0.46 -3.61 2.09
C TYR A 55 -0.52 -4.02 0.61
N GLY A 56 0.64 -4.07 -0.06
CA GLY A 56 0.72 -4.40 -1.49
C GLY A 56 0.25 -5.82 -1.80
N PHE A 57 0.57 -6.79 -0.92
CA PHE A 57 0.06 -8.15 -1.04
C PHE A 57 -1.46 -8.20 -0.91
N CYS A 58 -2.00 -7.65 0.18
CA CYS A 58 -3.44 -7.65 0.43
C CYS A 58 -4.22 -6.93 -0.66
N LEU A 59 -3.72 -5.79 -1.15
CA LEU A 59 -4.32 -5.03 -2.23
C LEU A 59 -4.41 -5.87 -3.52
N CYS A 60 -3.29 -6.39 -4.02
CA CYS A 60 -3.28 -7.15 -5.26
C CYS A 60 -4.06 -8.47 -5.15
N PHE A 61 -3.96 -9.14 -4.01
CA PHE A 61 -4.67 -10.39 -3.75
C PHE A 61 -6.18 -10.17 -3.74
N THR A 62 -6.67 -9.20 -2.95
CA THR A 62 -8.11 -8.93 -2.86
C THR A 62 -8.68 -8.36 -4.15
N PHE A 63 -7.91 -7.53 -4.87
CA PHE A 63 -8.30 -7.04 -6.20
C PHE A 63 -8.49 -8.20 -7.20
N MET A 64 -7.58 -9.17 -7.23
CA MET A 64 -7.69 -10.36 -8.09
C MET A 64 -8.87 -11.26 -7.69
N VAL A 65 -9.03 -11.52 -6.39
CA VAL A 65 -10.13 -12.35 -5.87
C VAL A 65 -11.48 -11.72 -6.16
N ALA A 66 -11.60 -10.42 -5.93
CA ALA A 66 -12.84 -9.71 -6.16
C ALA A 66 -13.10 -9.57 -7.68
N GLY A 67 -12.04 -9.40 -8.49
CA GLY A 67 -12.03 -9.41 -9.96
C GLY A 67 -12.45 -10.73 -10.62
N TYR A 68 -12.54 -11.80 -9.84
CA TYR A 68 -12.73 -13.13 -10.35
C TYR A 68 -14.19 -13.46 -10.61
N ASN A 69 -14.58 -13.57 -11.89
CA ASN A 69 -15.94 -13.89 -12.33
C ASN A 69 -16.34 -15.38 -12.22
N GLY A 70 -15.66 -16.19 -11.41
CA GLY A 70 -16.13 -17.54 -11.07
C GLY A 70 -16.00 -18.62 -12.16
N THR A 71 -15.26 -18.39 -13.24
CA THR A 71 -15.16 -19.32 -14.40
C THR A 71 -14.53 -20.69 -14.10
N ALA A 72 -13.85 -20.85 -12.96
CA ALA A 72 -13.20 -22.10 -12.51
C ALA A 72 -13.09 -22.15 -10.98
N SER A 73 -12.70 -23.30 -10.40
CA SER A 73 -12.52 -23.42 -8.94
C SER A 73 -11.47 -22.44 -8.41
N LEU A 74 -11.88 -21.62 -7.43
CA LEU A 74 -11.03 -20.61 -6.78
C LEU A 74 -9.75 -21.21 -6.21
N ILE A 75 -9.85 -22.40 -5.61
CA ILE A 75 -8.73 -23.14 -4.98
C ILE A 75 -7.57 -23.38 -5.95
N SER A 76 -7.87 -23.64 -7.23
CA SER A 76 -6.83 -23.87 -8.24
C SER A 76 -6.10 -22.59 -8.65
N ARG A 77 -6.74 -21.42 -8.48
CA ARG A 77 -6.17 -20.11 -8.86
C ARG A 77 -5.55 -19.33 -7.71
N VAL A 78 -5.81 -19.71 -6.45
CA VAL A 78 -5.15 -19.16 -5.25
C VAL A 78 -3.62 -19.08 -5.41
N PRO A 79 -2.88 -20.13 -5.83
CA PRO A 79 -1.43 -20.02 -5.96
C PRO A 79 -1.00 -18.98 -7.01
N PHE A 80 -1.77 -18.84 -8.08
CA PHE A 80 -1.50 -17.82 -9.11
C PHE A 80 -1.75 -16.40 -8.56
N PHE A 81 -2.84 -16.20 -7.83
CA PHE A 81 -3.13 -14.94 -7.15
C PHE A 81 -2.10 -14.62 -6.06
N ALA A 82 -1.57 -15.62 -5.38
CA ALA A 82 -0.52 -15.44 -4.39
C ALA A 82 0.79 -14.98 -5.02
N ILE A 83 1.17 -15.49 -6.20
CA ILE A 83 2.35 -15.03 -6.94
C ILE A 83 2.19 -13.56 -7.37
N ILE A 84 1.01 -13.20 -7.89
CA ILE A 84 0.70 -11.81 -8.24
C ILE A 84 0.68 -10.92 -6.99
N GLY A 85 0.12 -11.40 -5.89
CA GLY A 85 0.17 -10.74 -4.59
C GLY A 85 1.61 -10.51 -4.13
N LEU A 86 2.51 -11.47 -4.37
CA LEU A 86 3.93 -11.33 -4.06
C LEU A 86 4.58 -10.19 -4.86
N PHE A 87 4.24 -10.09 -6.15
CA PHE A 87 4.67 -8.96 -6.97
C PHE A 87 4.12 -7.63 -6.44
N GLY A 88 2.84 -7.61 -6.04
CA GLY A 88 2.22 -6.49 -5.34
C GLY A 88 2.95 -6.11 -4.04
N ALA A 89 3.43 -7.10 -3.28
CA ALA A 89 4.22 -6.88 -2.08
C ALA A 89 5.54 -6.16 -2.39
N VAL A 90 6.25 -6.57 -3.46
CA VAL A 90 7.48 -5.90 -3.90
C VAL A 90 7.21 -4.45 -4.27
N CYS A 91 6.14 -4.17 -5.04
CA CYS A 91 5.74 -2.81 -5.37
C CYS A 91 5.35 -2.00 -4.12
N GLY A 92 4.63 -2.61 -3.18
CA GLY A 92 4.25 -2.00 -1.91
C GLY A 92 5.45 -1.64 -1.03
N VAL A 93 6.48 -2.49 -1.02
CA VAL A 93 7.77 -2.19 -0.36
C VAL A 93 8.45 -0.99 -1.00
N ALA A 94 8.51 -0.94 -2.33
CA ALA A 94 9.11 0.18 -3.06
C ALA A 94 8.38 1.50 -2.73
N LEU A 95 7.04 1.51 -2.78
CA LEU A 95 6.23 2.67 -2.42
C LEU A 95 6.43 3.08 -0.97
N ALA A 96 6.44 2.13 -0.03
CA ALA A 96 6.64 2.45 1.37
C ALA A 96 8.05 3.02 1.64
N ALA A 97 9.06 2.51 0.95
CA ALA A 97 10.41 3.06 1.02
C ALA A 97 10.46 4.50 0.48
N VAL A 98 9.84 4.77 -0.66
CA VAL A 98 9.75 6.13 -1.24
C VAL A 98 8.99 7.07 -0.29
N GLY A 99 7.88 6.63 0.30
CA GLY A 99 7.11 7.42 1.27
C GLY A 99 7.91 7.75 2.53
N TYR A 100 8.72 6.81 3.00
CA TYR A 100 9.64 7.03 4.11
C TYR A 100 10.77 8.02 3.75
N PHE A 101 11.35 7.90 2.55
CA PHE A 101 12.34 8.88 2.05
C PHE A 101 11.77 10.29 1.96
N LEU A 102 10.56 10.44 1.40
CA LEU A 102 9.85 11.71 1.33
C LEU A 102 9.66 12.33 2.70
N LYS A 103 9.26 11.53 3.70
CA LYS A 103 9.14 12.00 5.09
C LYS A 103 10.46 12.49 5.67
N ILE A 104 11.58 11.84 5.39
CA ILE A 104 12.89 12.32 5.88
C ILE A 104 13.25 13.65 5.20
N THR A 105 13.10 13.72 3.88
CA THR A 105 13.45 14.92 3.10
C THR A 105 12.57 16.12 3.46
N TYR A 106 11.27 15.93 3.69
CA TYR A 106 10.35 16.99 4.11
C TYR A 106 10.39 17.26 5.63
N GLY A 107 10.63 16.23 6.45
CA GLY A 107 10.69 16.32 7.91
C GLY A 107 11.94 17.04 8.43
N GLY A 108 13.02 17.11 7.63
CA GLY A 108 14.16 17.99 7.90
C GLY A 108 13.88 19.48 7.75
N ARG A 109 12.65 19.85 7.36
CA ARG A 109 12.21 21.23 7.11
C ARG A 109 11.23 21.74 8.19
N GLN A 110 11.45 21.36 9.45
CA GLN A 110 10.87 22.11 10.57
C GLN A 110 11.70 23.40 10.71
N PRO A 111 11.16 24.60 10.38
CA PRO A 111 11.82 25.82 10.82
C PRO A 111 11.88 25.76 12.35
N LYS A 112 13.07 25.93 12.94
CA LYS A 112 13.19 26.12 14.39
C LYS A 112 12.14 27.17 14.79
N PRO A 113 11.36 26.95 15.86
CA PRO A 113 10.60 28.04 16.46
C PRO A 113 11.62 29.16 16.67
N LYS A 114 11.34 30.36 16.16
CA LYS A 114 12.14 31.49 16.56
C LYS A 114 11.93 31.60 18.06
N GLU A 115 12.99 31.30 18.80
CA GLU A 115 13.09 31.68 20.20
C GLU A 115 13.23 33.20 20.15
N ASP A 116 12.07 33.86 20.05
CA ASP A 116 11.96 35.30 20.07
C ASP A 116 12.36 35.70 21.49
N ALA A 117 13.65 36.02 21.64
CA ALA A 117 14.19 36.74 22.77
C ALA A 117 13.39 38.02 22.94
N HIS A 118 12.68 38.15 24.07
CA HIS A 118 12.51 39.39 24.84
C HIS A 118 11.77 39.14 26.15
#